data_AF-A0A4S8YYU2-F1
#
_entry.id   AF-A0A4S8YYU2-F1
#
_cell.length_a   1.000
_cell.length_b   1.000
_cell.length_c   1.000
_cell.angle_alpha   90.00
_cell.angle_beta   90.00
_cell.angle_gamma   90.00
#
_symmetry.space_group_name_H-M   'P 1'
#
loop_
_entity.id
_entity.type
_entity.pdbx_description
1 polymer ?
#
loop_
_entity_poly.entity_id
_entity_poly.type
_entity_poly.pdbx_seq_one_letter_code
_entity_poly.pdbx_strand_id
1 'polypeptide(L)'
;MGCSELEKGTVEPEEGMELKNLGSGDWGNLKTTPLIRRGTSACVTLNRATLMTMLALTNARPVYHHSDAAGHRVAYSCYSGQWRIDWPLGGPAIIHFGAHDSHSAGTDVYPPSFERRVAPCMELMAGIVSSESNPTFKIAFSGRKRPGRYILKFASKGFPGAHSGRHLYNMLGGRVYEVDWLRADLLQAHDPDPENALKLILDSTETDKKVEMFVGKEEQKVLAQAMDCFPWSSLSYSIHRGLRDILVAFSKSRMNRHRAELANILHSAVKQHTTELEAKGWESKFVSDYMADMAAAAVSADKGDSGDSVRVVTDIAMCIAQTSDAKKLDVTEFWTSERENLGAMDVVALVKCFILEWSTDFDYQMYHDLPLTMEFA
;
A
#
# COMPACT_ATOMS: atom_id res chain seq x y z
N MET A 1 62.63 -12.78 -27.04
CA MET A 1 62.72 -11.49 -26.32
C MET A 1 61.80 -10.53 -27.03
N GLY A 2 60.59 -10.29 -26.51
CA GLY A 2 60.24 -9.22 -25.55
C GLY A 2 59.35 -8.24 -26.33
N CYS A 3 58.38 -7.47 -25.85
CA CYS A 3 57.74 -7.04 -24.59
C CYS A 3 56.44 -6.31 -25.09
N SER A 4 55.41 -5.90 -24.36
CA SER A 4 54.93 -5.98 -22.97
C SER A 4 53.51 -5.38 -22.98
N GLU A 5 52.75 -5.69 -21.94
CA GLU A 5 51.34 -5.38 -21.71
C GLU A 5 51.04 -3.89 -21.46
N LEU A 6 49.82 -3.46 -21.78
CA LEU A 6 49.25 -2.15 -21.46
C LEU A 6 48.26 -2.31 -20.29
N GLU A 7 48.52 -1.54 -19.24
CA GLU A 7 47.90 -1.57 -17.91
C GLU A 7 46.42 -1.17 -17.89
N LYS A 8 45.69 -1.79 -16.95
CA LYS A 8 44.33 -1.47 -16.53
C LYS A 8 44.34 -0.25 -15.61
N GLY A 9 43.65 0.82 -15.99
CA GLY A 9 43.32 1.92 -15.08
C GLY A 9 41.99 1.65 -14.37
N THR A 10 42.05 1.33 -13.09
CA THR A 10 40.90 1.30 -12.18
C THR A 10 40.65 2.73 -11.69
N VAL A 11 39.43 3.24 -11.84
CA VAL A 11 39.05 4.54 -11.26
C VAL A 11 38.61 4.28 -9.81
N GLU A 12 39.37 4.78 -8.85
CA GLU A 12 38.99 4.76 -7.44
C GLU A 12 38.06 5.96 -7.12
N PRO A 13 37.03 5.77 -6.28
CA PRO A 13 36.17 6.86 -5.82
C PRO A 13 36.91 7.75 -4.81
N GLU A 14 36.77 9.07 -4.94
CA GLU A 14 37.33 10.05 -4.02
C GLU A 14 36.83 9.85 -2.57
N GLU A 15 37.76 9.93 -1.63
CA GLU A 15 37.52 9.84 -0.18
C GLU A 15 36.58 10.96 0.29
N GLY A 16 35.43 10.59 0.86
CA GLY A 16 34.56 11.58 1.49
C GLY A 16 33.11 11.20 1.77
N MET A 17 32.74 9.91 1.75
CA MET A 17 31.40 9.50 2.15
C MET A 17 31.49 8.23 3.00
N GLU A 18 31.48 8.39 4.32
CA GLU A 18 31.23 7.28 5.23
C GLU A 18 29.80 6.78 4.97
N LEU A 19 29.69 5.72 4.16
CA LEU A 19 28.52 4.85 4.12
C LEU A 19 28.34 4.30 5.54
N LYS A 20 27.46 4.92 6.33
CA LYS A 20 26.94 4.29 7.54
C LYS A 20 26.51 2.88 7.15
N ASN A 21 27.11 1.88 7.79
CA ASN A 21 26.84 0.45 7.60
C ASN A 21 25.34 0.19 7.49
N LEU A 22 24.83 0.19 6.26
CA LEU A 22 23.59 -0.50 5.89
C LEU A 22 23.92 -1.95 6.21
N GLY A 23 23.33 -2.49 7.28
CA GLY A 23 23.75 -3.73 7.93
C GLY A 23 24.24 -4.79 6.95
N SER A 24 25.35 -5.45 7.29
CA SER A 24 26.11 -6.39 6.47
C SER A 24 25.25 -7.50 5.85
N GLY A 25 24.50 -7.17 4.81
CA GLY A 25 23.85 -8.13 3.95
C GLY A 25 24.95 -8.82 3.17
N ASP A 26 25.12 -10.11 3.39
CA ASP A 26 25.98 -10.92 2.52
C ASP A 26 25.31 -11.05 1.15
N TRP A 27 25.59 -10.07 0.29
CA TRP A 27 25.16 -10.05 -1.11
C TRP A 27 25.88 -11.10 -1.96
N GLY A 28 26.90 -11.79 -1.42
CA GLY A 28 27.67 -12.83 -2.11
C GLY A 28 26.83 -14.06 -2.48
N ASN A 29 25.70 -14.27 -1.79
CA ASN A 29 24.76 -15.36 -2.09
C ASN A 29 23.76 -15.01 -3.20
N LEU A 30 23.72 -13.76 -3.69
CA LEU A 30 22.86 -13.41 -4.80
C LEU A 30 23.46 -13.90 -6.11
N LYS A 31 22.63 -14.63 -6.88
CA LYS A 31 22.99 -15.06 -8.23
C LYS A 31 23.20 -13.84 -9.11
N THR A 32 24.43 -13.64 -9.59
CA THR A 32 24.73 -12.63 -10.59
C THR A 32 24.12 -13.00 -11.93
N THR A 33 23.61 -12.01 -12.65
CA THR A 33 23.03 -12.18 -13.99
C THR A 33 23.79 -11.27 -14.94
N PRO A 34 24.28 -11.78 -16.09
CA PRO A 34 24.98 -10.93 -17.06
C PRO A 34 24.02 -9.89 -17.62
N LEU A 35 24.51 -8.65 -17.74
CA LEU A 35 23.75 -7.56 -18.34
C LEU A 35 23.78 -7.65 -19.88
N ILE A 36 22.67 -7.29 -20.50
CA ILE A 36 22.49 -7.23 -21.95
C ILE A 36 22.61 -5.78 -22.38
N ARG A 37 23.56 -5.48 -23.28
CA ARG A 37 23.69 -4.13 -23.83
C ARG A 37 22.57 -3.83 -24.81
N ARG A 38 21.85 -2.72 -24.61
CA ARG A 38 20.79 -2.22 -25.48
C ARG A 38 21.01 -0.75 -25.76
N GLY A 39 21.52 -0.44 -26.95
CA GLY A 39 21.98 0.91 -27.27
C GLY A 39 23.06 1.37 -26.29
N THR A 40 22.74 2.39 -25.50
CA THR A 40 23.62 2.97 -24.46
C THR A 40 23.38 2.39 -23.06
N SER A 41 22.34 1.58 -22.86
CA SER A 41 21.99 1.01 -21.55
C SER A 41 22.52 -0.42 -21.37
N ALA A 42 22.81 -0.78 -20.12
CA ALA A 42 23.15 -2.15 -19.72
C ALA A 42 21.97 -2.72 -18.93
N CYS A 43 21.21 -3.63 -19.55
CA CYS A 43 19.92 -4.05 -19.04
C CYS A 43 19.95 -5.43 -18.40
N VAL A 44 19.00 -5.71 -17.51
CA VAL A 44 18.69 -7.05 -17.02
C VAL A 44 17.29 -7.47 -17.48
N THR A 45 17.13 -8.74 -17.87
CA THR A 45 15.80 -9.26 -18.23
C THR A 45 14.97 -9.49 -16.96
N LEU A 46 13.84 -8.81 -16.87
CA LEU A 46 12.83 -9.03 -15.83
C LEU A 46 11.60 -9.69 -16.44
N ASN A 47 10.98 -10.58 -15.66
CA ASN A 47 9.66 -11.05 -16.01
C ASN A 47 8.58 -10.08 -15.50
N ARG A 48 7.39 -10.20 -16.08
CA ARG A 48 6.25 -9.37 -15.72
C ARG A 48 5.86 -9.46 -14.24
N ALA A 49 5.97 -10.63 -13.61
CA ALA A 49 5.62 -10.79 -12.20
C ALA A 49 6.54 -9.95 -11.30
N THR A 50 7.85 -9.95 -11.57
CA THR A 50 8.84 -9.12 -10.85
C THR A 50 8.50 -7.64 -10.97
N LEU A 51 8.18 -7.15 -12.17
CA LEU A 51 7.76 -5.76 -12.35
C LEU A 51 6.48 -5.44 -11.56
N MET A 52 5.45 -6.28 -11.68
CA MET A 52 4.19 -6.07 -10.95
C MET A 52 4.41 -6.03 -9.43
N THR A 53 5.28 -6.89 -8.90
CA THR A 53 5.67 -6.86 -7.49
C THR A 53 6.36 -5.55 -7.12
N MET A 54 7.30 -5.06 -7.92
CA MET A 54 7.96 -3.77 -7.65
C MET A 54 6.99 -2.59 -7.68
N LEU A 55 6.10 -2.55 -8.68
CA LEU A 55 5.07 -1.52 -8.78
C LEU A 55 4.13 -1.56 -7.57
N ALA A 56 3.64 -2.74 -7.19
CA ALA A 56 2.78 -2.93 -6.04
C ALA A 56 3.45 -2.51 -4.71
N LEU A 57 4.70 -2.92 -4.49
CA LEU A 57 5.43 -2.64 -3.25
C LEU A 57 5.82 -1.16 -3.11
N THR A 58 6.00 -0.46 -4.23
CA THR A 58 6.28 0.99 -4.23
C THR A 58 5.00 1.85 -4.27
N ASN A 59 3.82 1.21 -4.30
CA ASN A 59 2.53 1.87 -4.46
C ASN A 59 2.47 2.73 -5.74
N ALA A 60 2.94 2.16 -6.85
CA ALA A 60 3.05 2.86 -8.11
C ALA A 60 1.68 3.15 -8.73
N ARG A 61 1.52 4.37 -9.27
CA ARG A 61 0.25 4.91 -9.77
C ARG A 61 0.43 5.44 -11.18
N PRO A 62 -0.49 5.13 -12.12
CA PRO A 62 -0.37 5.62 -13.48
C PRO A 62 -0.45 7.15 -13.50
N VAL A 63 0.55 7.80 -14.09
CA VAL A 63 0.59 9.26 -14.30
C VAL A 63 0.57 9.62 -15.78
N TYR A 64 0.96 8.69 -16.64
CA TYR A 64 0.96 8.88 -18.08
C TYR A 64 0.76 7.53 -18.75
N HIS A 65 -0.09 7.47 -19.77
CA HIS A 65 -0.31 6.28 -20.58
C HIS A 65 -0.59 6.68 -22.03
N HIS A 66 0.11 6.04 -22.96
CA HIS A 66 -0.03 6.28 -24.39
C HIS A 66 0.24 4.99 -25.15
N SER A 67 -0.67 4.62 -26.05
CA SER A 67 -0.55 3.43 -26.90
C SER A 67 -1.06 3.74 -28.29
N ASP A 68 -0.19 3.69 -29.29
CA ASP A 68 -0.51 3.99 -30.69
C ASP A 68 0.38 3.18 -31.66
N ALA A 69 0.39 3.57 -32.94
CA ALA A 69 1.22 2.94 -33.96
C ALA A 69 2.74 3.08 -33.71
N ALA A 70 3.20 3.99 -32.85
CA ALA A 70 4.59 4.12 -32.47
C ALA A 70 4.98 3.20 -31.29
N GLY A 71 4.01 2.58 -30.63
CA GLY A 71 4.19 1.63 -29.54
C GLY A 71 3.47 2.04 -28.26
N HIS A 72 3.83 1.39 -27.16
CA HIS A 72 3.26 1.59 -25.84
C HIS A 72 4.24 2.34 -24.93
N ARG A 73 3.79 3.40 -24.26
CA ARG A 73 4.56 4.17 -23.29
C ARG A 73 3.71 4.47 -22.07
N VAL A 74 4.23 4.15 -20.90
CA VAL A 74 3.50 4.36 -19.66
C VAL A 74 4.46 4.76 -18.55
N ALA A 75 4.00 5.61 -17.64
CA ALA A 75 4.75 5.96 -16.45
C ALA A 75 3.91 5.83 -15.19
N TYR A 76 4.56 5.36 -14.13
CA TYR A 76 3.98 5.19 -12.82
C TYR A 76 4.79 5.93 -11.76
N SER A 77 4.20 6.93 -11.12
CA SER A 77 4.84 7.57 -9.96
C SER A 77 4.62 6.73 -8.72
N CYS A 78 5.63 6.62 -7.89
CA CYS A 78 5.62 5.82 -6.67
C CYS A 78 6.35 6.57 -5.55
N TYR A 79 6.40 5.98 -4.36
CA TYR A 79 7.09 6.61 -3.22
C TYR A 79 8.60 6.76 -3.41
N SER A 80 9.20 5.94 -4.25
CA SER A 80 10.65 5.91 -4.44
C SER A 80 11.12 6.67 -5.68
N GLY A 81 10.19 7.07 -6.57
CA GLY A 81 10.55 7.67 -7.84
C GLY A 81 9.44 7.55 -8.88
N GLN A 82 9.85 7.44 -10.13
CA GLN A 82 8.99 7.24 -11.28
C GLN A 82 9.49 6.07 -12.11
N TRP A 83 8.61 5.09 -12.28
CA TRP A 83 8.77 4.01 -13.25
C TRP A 83 8.33 4.50 -14.62
N ARG A 84 9.07 4.15 -15.66
CA ARG A 84 8.69 4.39 -17.05
C ARG A 84 8.90 3.11 -17.84
N ILE A 85 7.93 2.76 -18.67
CA ILE A 85 8.01 1.63 -19.58
C ILE A 85 7.87 2.18 -21.00
N ASP A 86 8.89 1.98 -21.82
CA ASP A 86 8.89 2.32 -23.23
C ASP A 86 8.96 1.03 -24.04
N TRP A 87 7.90 0.76 -24.81
CA TRP A 87 7.81 -0.39 -25.69
C TRP A 87 7.51 0.06 -27.12
N PRO A 88 8.55 0.39 -27.91
CA PRO A 88 8.38 0.78 -29.31
C PRO A 88 7.88 -0.38 -30.15
N LEU A 89 7.15 -0.07 -31.22
CA LEU A 89 6.69 -1.08 -32.18
C LEU A 89 7.89 -1.85 -32.76
N GLY A 90 7.85 -3.18 -32.68
CA GLY A 90 8.88 -4.08 -33.21
C GLY A 90 10.18 -4.13 -32.37
N GLY A 91 10.24 -3.46 -31.23
CA GLY A 91 11.39 -3.47 -30.32
C GLY A 91 11.11 -4.16 -28.97
N PRO A 92 12.13 -4.30 -28.11
CA PRO A 92 11.95 -4.77 -26.75
C PRO A 92 11.22 -3.72 -25.90
N ALA A 93 10.47 -4.18 -24.89
CA ALA A 93 9.94 -3.31 -23.86
C ALA A 93 11.04 -3.03 -22.82
N ILE A 94 11.35 -1.75 -22.63
CA ILE A 94 12.39 -1.27 -21.75
C ILE A 94 11.76 -0.56 -20.55
N ILE A 95 12.20 -0.93 -19.35
CA ILE A 95 11.78 -0.35 -18.08
C ILE A 95 12.90 0.55 -17.60
N HIS A 96 12.56 1.78 -17.23
CA HIS A 96 13.43 2.74 -16.57
C HIS A 96 12.86 3.07 -15.19
N PHE A 97 13.74 3.33 -14.25
CA PHE A 97 13.36 3.87 -12.94
C PHE A 97 14.20 5.11 -12.64
N GLY A 98 13.54 6.27 -12.55
CA GLY A 98 14.15 7.48 -12.04
C GLY A 98 13.81 7.63 -10.57
N ALA A 99 14.78 7.47 -9.68
CA ALA A 99 14.57 7.71 -8.26
C ALA A 99 14.25 9.19 -7.99
N HIS A 100 13.55 9.48 -6.89
CA HIS A 100 13.40 10.86 -6.42
C HIS A 100 14.75 11.34 -5.87
N ASP A 101 15.58 11.90 -6.74
CA ASP A 101 16.92 12.41 -6.37
C ASP A 101 16.86 13.79 -5.66
N SER A 102 15.68 14.22 -5.19
CA SER A 102 15.50 15.50 -4.48
C SER A 102 16.07 15.50 -3.05
N HIS A 103 16.39 14.32 -2.50
CA HIS A 103 16.85 14.17 -1.13
C HIS A 103 18.31 13.71 -1.09
N SER A 104 19.16 14.51 -0.44
CA SER A 104 20.56 14.19 -0.15
C SER A 104 20.72 13.99 1.35
N ALA A 105 21.81 13.35 1.80
CA ALA A 105 22.08 13.18 3.23
C ALA A 105 22.11 14.50 4.03
N GLY A 106 22.31 15.65 3.35
CA GLY A 106 22.27 16.98 3.96
C GLY A 106 20.94 17.73 3.84
N THR A 107 19.97 17.21 3.09
CA THR A 107 18.65 17.84 2.87
C THR A 107 17.47 16.95 3.22
N ASP A 108 17.72 15.68 3.54
CA ASP A 108 16.69 14.74 3.95
C ASP A 108 16.27 14.97 5.41
N VAL A 109 14.95 15.10 5.62
CA VAL A 109 14.35 15.26 6.95
C VAL A 109 13.72 13.96 7.46
N TYR A 110 13.72 12.92 6.62
CA TYR A 110 13.06 11.66 6.87
C TYR A 110 14.06 10.59 7.35
N PRO A 111 13.60 9.57 8.10
CA PRO A 111 14.39 8.40 8.39
C PRO A 111 14.90 7.72 7.11
N PRO A 112 16.15 7.21 7.11
CA PRO A 112 16.79 6.64 5.91
C PRO A 112 16.16 5.32 5.44
N SER A 113 15.37 4.67 6.29
CA SER A 113 14.67 3.43 5.97
C SER A 113 13.38 3.32 6.78
N PHE A 114 12.47 2.48 6.29
CA PHE A 114 11.23 2.12 6.97
C PHE A 114 10.90 0.65 6.70
N GLU A 115 10.15 0.02 7.61
CA GLU A 115 9.72 -1.36 7.42
C GLU A 115 8.68 -1.45 6.29
N ARG A 116 8.83 -2.45 5.40
CA ARG A 116 7.81 -2.79 4.41
C ARG A 116 7.24 -4.19 4.62
N ARG A 117 5.92 -4.24 4.72
CA ARG A 117 5.12 -5.42 5.02
C ARG A 117 4.64 -6.08 3.72
N VAL A 118 5.51 -6.87 3.09
CA VAL A 118 5.25 -7.48 1.77
C VAL A 118 4.04 -8.42 1.79
N ALA A 119 4.00 -9.39 2.72
CA ALA A 119 2.93 -10.38 2.73
C ALA A 119 1.53 -9.76 2.93
N PRO A 120 1.32 -8.85 3.93
CA PRO A 120 0.04 -8.16 4.06
C PRO A 120 -0.33 -7.31 2.83
N CYS A 121 0.63 -6.64 2.19
CA CYS A 121 0.40 -5.90 0.96
C CYS A 121 -0.17 -6.81 -0.16
N MET A 122 0.42 -7.99 -0.34
CA MET A 122 -0.03 -8.95 -1.36
C MET A 122 -1.42 -9.51 -1.05
N GLU A 123 -1.76 -9.78 0.21
CA GLU A 123 -3.09 -10.23 0.62
C GLU A 123 -4.15 -9.13 0.40
N LEU A 124 -3.85 -7.89 0.79
CA LEU A 124 -4.74 -6.74 0.56
C LEU A 124 -4.99 -6.48 -0.93
N MET A 125 -3.99 -6.69 -1.79
CA MET A 125 -4.18 -6.67 -3.25
C MET A 125 -5.04 -7.82 -3.77
N ALA A 126 -4.98 -8.99 -3.14
CA ALA A 126 -5.88 -10.11 -3.42
C ALA A 126 -7.31 -9.88 -2.86
N GLY A 127 -7.53 -8.78 -2.15
CA GLY A 127 -8.80 -8.44 -1.51
C GLY A 127 -9.04 -9.23 -0.25
N ILE A 128 -7.99 -9.63 0.47
CA ILE A 128 -8.06 -10.43 1.69
C ILE A 128 -7.53 -9.63 2.87
N VAL A 129 -8.28 -9.66 3.97
CA VAL A 129 -7.78 -9.27 5.30
C VAL A 129 -7.59 -10.56 6.11
N SER A 130 -6.41 -10.70 6.70
CA SER A 130 -6.04 -11.82 7.57
C SER A 130 -5.48 -11.30 8.89
N SER A 131 -5.43 -12.16 9.91
CA SER A 131 -4.77 -11.86 11.17
C SER A 131 -3.75 -12.94 11.48
N GLU A 132 -2.48 -12.57 11.72
CA GLU A 132 -1.48 -13.50 12.25
C GLU A 132 -1.85 -13.95 13.68
N SER A 133 -2.43 -13.05 14.50
CA SER A 133 -2.84 -13.34 15.88
C SER A 133 -4.10 -14.22 15.95
N ASN A 134 -4.95 -14.16 14.93
CA ASN A 134 -6.08 -15.07 14.75
C ASN A 134 -6.02 -15.73 13.37
N PRO A 135 -5.25 -16.82 13.20
CA PRO A 135 -5.06 -17.48 11.91
C PRO A 135 -6.33 -18.01 11.27
N THR A 136 -7.41 -18.15 12.05
CA THR A 136 -8.72 -18.60 11.56
C THR A 136 -9.52 -17.47 10.91
N PHE A 137 -9.19 -16.21 11.20
CA PHE A 137 -9.82 -15.07 10.57
C PHE A 137 -9.09 -14.72 9.27
N LYS A 138 -9.72 -15.09 8.15
CA LYS A 138 -9.32 -14.67 6.81
C LYS A 138 -10.58 -14.39 6.01
N ILE A 139 -10.74 -13.15 5.56
CA ILE A 139 -11.94 -12.72 4.84
C ILE A 139 -11.57 -12.06 3.53
N ALA A 140 -12.14 -12.58 2.44
CA ALA A 140 -12.05 -12.00 1.11
C ALA A 140 -13.22 -11.03 0.86
N PHE A 141 -12.98 -10.02 0.04
CA PHE A 141 -13.97 -9.03 -0.37
C PHE A 141 -14.28 -9.16 -1.85
N SER A 142 -15.54 -8.96 -2.23
CA SER A 142 -15.90 -8.84 -3.63
C SER A 142 -15.31 -7.58 -4.27
N GLY A 143 -14.98 -7.64 -5.57
CA GLY A 143 -14.52 -6.47 -6.34
C GLY A 143 -15.59 -5.39 -6.48
N ARG A 144 -15.16 -4.17 -6.86
CA ARG A 144 -16.03 -3.01 -7.13
C ARG A 144 -17.15 -3.40 -8.09
N LYS A 145 -18.37 -2.92 -7.81
CA LYS A 145 -19.58 -3.29 -8.54
C LYS A 145 -20.02 -2.20 -9.51
N ARG A 146 -20.74 -2.60 -10.55
CA ARG A 146 -21.50 -1.68 -11.41
C ARG A 146 -22.59 -0.96 -10.60
N PRO A 147 -23.09 0.19 -11.07
CA PRO A 147 -24.17 0.90 -10.41
C PRO A 147 -25.37 -0.01 -10.11
N GLY A 148 -25.94 0.13 -8.92
CA GLY A 148 -27.10 -0.65 -8.50
C GLY A 148 -27.21 -0.81 -6.98
N ARG A 149 -28.21 -1.59 -6.58
CA ARG A 149 -28.50 -1.96 -5.18
C ARG A 149 -27.97 -3.36 -4.92
N TYR A 150 -27.17 -3.52 -3.87
CA TYR A 150 -26.53 -4.78 -3.52
C TYR A 150 -26.69 -5.07 -2.03
N ILE A 151 -26.75 -6.34 -1.66
CA ILE A 151 -26.65 -6.78 -0.27
C ILE A 151 -25.34 -7.54 -0.07
N LEU A 152 -24.61 -7.19 1.00
CA LEU A 152 -23.42 -7.92 1.41
C LEU A 152 -23.84 -9.18 2.18
N LYS A 153 -23.29 -10.33 1.79
CA LYS A 153 -23.57 -11.64 2.35
C LYS A 153 -22.27 -12.32 2.73
N PHE A 154 -22.23 -12.85 3.95
CA PHE A 154 -21.17 -13.74 4.38
C PHE A 154 -21.35 -15.13 3.76
N ALA A 155 -20.27 -15.66 3.19
CA ALA A 155 -20.17 -17.04 2.76
C ALA A 155 -18.91 -17.65 3.39
N SER A 156 -19.07 -18.78 4.08
CA SER A 156 -17.93 -19.44 4.69
C SER A 156 -17.10 -20.20 3.66
N LYS A 157 -15.78 -20.18 3.84
CA LYS A 157 -14.79 -21.02 3.15
C LYS A 157 -14.92 -21.06 1.63
N GLY A 158 -14.21 -20.15 0.99
CA GLY A 158 -14.09 -20.04 -0.45
C GLY A 158 -14.77 -18.80 -0.99
N PHE A 159 -14.13 -18.17 -1.97
CA PHE A 159 -14.64 -16.99 -2.66
C PHE A 159 -14.72 -17.20 -4.18
N PRO A 160 -15.55 -18.16 -4.67
CA PRO A 160 -15.54 -18.62 -6.06
C PRO A 160 -15.83 -17.52 -7.09
N GLY A 161 -16.56 -16.47 -6.71
CA GLY A 161 -16.91 -15.35 -7.59
C GLY A 161 -15.92 -14.19 -7.61
N ALA A 162 -14.85 -14.20 -6.81
CA ALA A 162 -13.80 -13.18 -6.82
C ALA A 162 -12.61 -13.64 -7.67
N HIS A 163 -12.87 -13.82 -8.98
CA HIS A 163 -11.97 -14.46 -9.95
C HIS A 163 -10.52 -13.97 -9.85
N SER A 164 -10.29 -12.67 -9.98
CA SER A 164 -8.93 -12.15 -10.06
C SER A 164 -8.17 -12.16 -8.73
N GLY A 165 -8.83 -11.75 -7.64
CA GLY A 165 -8.25 -11.84 -6.29
C GLY A 165 -7.90 -13.28 -5.93
N ARG A 166 -8.71 -14.25 -6.38
CA ARG A 166 -8.47 -15.69 -6.19
C ARG A 166 -7.22 -16.17 -6.90
N HIS A 167 -7.04 -15.77 -8.16
CA HIS A 167 -5.84 -16.13 -8.92
C HIS A 167 -4.59 -15.54 -8.26
N LEU A 168 -4.64 -14.26 -7.87
CA LEU A 168 -3.54 -13.63 -7.16
C LEU A 168 -3.21 -14.37 -5.86
N TYR A 169 -4.21 -14.66 -5.02
CA TYR A 169 -3.98 -15.37 -3.76
C TYR A 169 -3.38 -16.77 -3.95
N ASN A 170 -3.86 -17.52 -4.94
CA ASN A 170 -3.29 -18.83 -5.27
C ASN A 170 -1.84 -18.74 -5.73
N MET A 171 -1.48 -17.73 -6.54
CA MET A 171 -0.09 -17.52 -6.99
C MET A 171 0.86 -17.23 -5.83
N LEU A 172 0.34 -16.71 -4.71
CA LEU A 172 1.10 -16.49 -3.47
C LEU A 172 1.23 -17.76 -2.61
N GLY A 173 0.71 -18.90 -3.08
CA GLY A 173 0.64 -20.13 -2.29
C GLY A 173 -0.53 -20.17 -1.29
N GLY A 174 -1.44 -19.19 -1.38
CA GLY A 174 -2.65 -19.13 -0.56
C GLY A 174 -3.64 -20.26 -0.88
N ARG A 175 -4.47 -20.60 0.12
CA ARG A 175 -5.47 -21.67 0.02
C ARG A 175 -6.88 -21.10 0.11
N VAL A 176 -7.56 -21.02 -1.03
CA VAL A 176 -8.86 -20.33 -1.17
C VAL A 176 -9.95 -20.88 -0.24
N TYR A 177 -9.93 -22.19 0.04
CA TYR A 177 -10.91 -22.85 0.92
C TYR A 177 -10.71 -22.55 2.41
N GLU A 178 -9.63 -21.87 2.79
CA GLU A 178 -9.36 -21.41 4.16
C GLU A 178 -9.82 -19.97 4.40
N VAL A 179 -10.42 -19.31 3.39
CA VAL A 179 -10.76 -17.89 3.42
C VAL A 179 -12.26 -17.73 3.28
N ASP A 180 -12.91 -17.11 4.25
CA ASP A 180 -14.32 -16.73 4.17
C ASP A 180 -14.53 -15.59 3.15
N TRP A 181 -15.77 -15.27 2.79
CA TRP A 181 -16.06 -14.32 1.73
C TRP A 181 -17.22 -13.37 2.05
N LEU A 182 -16.99 -12.08 1.90
CA LEU A 182 -18.02 -11.05 1.81
C LEU A 182 -18.40 -10.84 0.34
N ARG A 183 -19.48 -11.52 -0.06
CA ARG A 183 -20.05 -11.47 -1.41
C ARG A 183 -21.09 -10.37 -1.51
N ALA A 184 -21.03 -9.57 -2.56
CA ALA A 184 -22.09 -8.61 -2.87
C ALA A 184 -23.07 -9.20 -3.91
N ASP A 185 -24.32 -9.38 -3.49
CA ASP A 185 -25.41 -9.90 -4.30
C ASP A 185 -26.30 -8.77 -4.79
N LEU A 186 -26.67 -8.79 -6.08
CA LEU A 186 -27.52 -7.77 -6.68
C LEU A 186 -28.96 -7.93 -6.18
N LEU A 187 -29.53 -6.84 -5.68
CA LEU A 187 -30.96 -6.74 -5.38
C LEU A 187 -31.73 -6.32 -6.63
N GLN A 188 -32.92 -6.88 -6.82
CA GLN A 188 -33.81 -6.46 -7.89
C GLN A 188 -34.41 -5.09 -7.60
N ALA A 189 -34.81 -4.37 -8.65
CA ALA A 189 -35.35 -3.02 -8.52
C ALA A 189 -36.59 -2.94 -7.60
N HIS A 190 -37.38 -4.01 -7.56
CA HIS A 190 -38.60 -4.12 -6.74
C HIS A 190 -38.37 -4.75 -5.37
N ASP A 191 -37.16 -5.22 -5.07
CA ASP A 191 -36.87 -5.75 -3.73
C ASP A 191 -36.93 -4.59 -2.72
N PRO A 192 -37.64 -4.75 -1.59
CA PRO A 192 -37.62 -3.76 -0.54
C PRO A 192 -36.19 -3.61 0.01
N ASP A 193 -35.90 -2.44 0.59
CA ASP A 193 -34.65 -2.27 1.33
C ASP A 193 -34.60 -3.30 2.49
N PRO A 194 -33.49 -4.03 2.65
CA PRO A 194 -33.37 -5.00 3.74
C PRO A 194 -33.55 -4.34 5.10
N GLU A 195 -34.49 -4.84 5.90
CA GLU A 195 -34.76 -4.30 7.23
C GLU A 195 -33.52 -4.35 8.14
N ASN A 196 -33.30 -3.28 8.91
CA ASN A 196 -32.18 -3.15 9.85
C ASN A 196 -30.77 -3.28 9.23
N ALA A 197 -30.64 -3.16 7.91
CA ALA A 197 -29.35 -3.15 7.25
C ALA A 197 -28.73 -1.75 7.25
N LEU A 198 -27.41 -1.69 7.44
CA LEU A 198 -26.63 -0.47 7.25
C LEU A 198 -26.49 -0.22 5.74
N LYS A 199 -26.89 0.96 5.27
CA LYS A 199 -26.72 1.38 3.87
C LYS A 199 -25.38 2.12 3.71
N LEU A 200 -24.49 1.56 2.90
CA LEU A 200 -23.23 2.18 2.49
C LEU A 200 -23.35 2.71 1.06
N ILE A 201 -22.72 3.86 0.79
CA ILE A 201 -22.62 4.44 -0.56
C ILE A 201 -21.19 4.27 -1.04
N LEU A 202 -21.00 3.45 -2.08
CA LEU A 202 -19.69 3.09 -2.62
C LEU A 202 -19.48 3.68 -4.02
N ASP A 203 -18.21 3.78 -4.44
CA ASP A 203 -17.86 4.02 -5.83
C ASP A 203 -18.27 2.82 -6.71
N SER A 204 -18.61 3.10 -7.96
CA SER A 204 -18.98 2.07 -8.94
C SER A 204 -17.91 1.88 -10.01
N THR A 205 -18.02 0.81 -10.81
CA THR A 205 -17.18 0.60 -12.00
C THR A 205 -17.44 1.63 -13.10
N GLU A 206 -18.52 2.40 -13.00
CA GLU A 206 -18.85 3.50 -13.90
C GLU A 206 -18.53 4.83 -13.22
N THR A 207 -17.80 5.69 -13.93
CA THR A 207 -17.41 7.03 -13.46
C THR A 207 -18.64 7.83 -13.03
N ASP A 208 -18.53 8.54 -11.91
CA ASP A 208 -19.56 9.40 -11.31
C ASP A 208 -20.87 8.70 -10.91
N LYS A 209 -20.92 7.37 -10.95
CA LYS A 209 -22.05 6.58 -10.46
C LYS A 209 -21.70 5.86 -9.17
N LYS A 210 -22.74 5.58 -8.37
CA LYS A 210 -22.61 5.00 -7.04
C LYS A 210 -23.29 3.64 -6.94
N VAL A 211 -22.85 2.88 -5.95
CA VAL A 211 -23.44 1.62 -5.52
C VAL A 211 -24.07 1.81 -4.15
N GLU A 212 -25.29 1.33 -3.99
CA GLU A 212 -25.93 1.22 -2.69
C GLU A 212 -25.68 -0.19 -2.16
N MET A 213 -24.94 -0.32 -1.06
CA MET A 213 -24.61 -1.59 -0.45
C MET A 213 -25.28 -1.70 0.91
N PHE A 214 -26.20 -2.66 1.06
CA PHE A 214 -26.87 -2.98 2.31
C PHE A 214 -26.08 -4.04 3.07
N VAL A 215 -25.80 -3.81 4.35
CA VAL A 215 -25.00 -4.71 5.19
C VAL A 215 -25.81 -5.16 6.40
N GLY A 216 -26.07 -6.46 6.51
CA GLY A 216 -26.76 -7.07 7.65
C GLY A 216 -25.93 -6.98 8.94
N LYS A 217 -26.56 -7.23 10.09
CA LYS A 217 -25.89 -7.14 11.41
C LYS A 217 -24.70 -8.10 11.55
N GLU A 218 -24.80 -9.31 11.00
CA GLU A 218 -23.70 -10.28 11.07
C GLU A 218 -22.53 -9.85 10.17
N GLU A 219 -22.81 -9.39 8.95
CA GLU A 219 -21.77 -8.85 8.07
C GLU A 219 -21.12 -7.59 8.63
N GLN A 220 -21.87 -6.73 9.34
CA GLN A 220 -21.30 -5.57 10.05
C GLN A 220 -20.27 -6.00 11.12
N LYS A 221 -20.50 -7.10 11.85
CA LYS A 221 -19.51 -7.64 12.80
C LYS A 221 -18.25 -8.13 12.09
N VAL A 222 -18.40 -8.79 10.94
CA VAL A 222 -17.26 -9.23 10.12
C VAL A 222 -16.46 -8.05 9.58
N LEU A 223 -17.14 -6.97 9.13
CA LEU A 223 -16.48 -5.74 8.70
C LEU A 223 -15.73 -5.05 9.86
N ALA A 224 -16.33 -4.99 11.04
CA ALA A 224 -15.67 -4.46 12.24
C ALA A 224 -14.42 -5.28 12.60
N GLN A 225 -14.52 -6.60 12.60
CA GLN A 225 -13.36 -7.47 12.85
C GLN A 225 -12.28 -7.31 11.77
N ALA A 226 -12.66 -7.13 10.50
CA ALA A 226 -11.72 -6.87 9.41
C ALA A 226 -10.98 -5.53 9.60
N MET A 227 -11.67 -4.48 10.06
CA MET A 227 -11.04 -3.20 10.40
C MET A 227 -10.08 -3.34 11.59
N ASP A 228 -10.47 -4.12 12.60
CA ASP A 228 -9.62 -4.41 13.77
C ASP A 228 -8.36 -5.21 13.39
N CYS A 229 -8.46 -6.12 12.43
CA CYS A 229 -7.36 -6.94 11.91
C CYS A 229 -6.63 -6.34 10.71
N PHE A 230 -6.97 -5.12 10.26
CA PHE A 230 -6.29 -4.50 9.12
C PHE A 230 -4.80 -4.36 9.42
N PRO A 231 -3.87 -4.73 8.53
CA PRO A 231 -2.45 -4.75 8.88
C PRO A 231 -1.89 -3.32 9.03
N TRP A 232 -0.93 -3.15 9.95
CA TRP A 232 -0.19 -1.90 10.12
C TRP A 232 0.86 -1.71 9.02
N SER A 233 1.13 -0.46 8.65
CA SER A 233 2.14 -0.08 7.65
C SER A 233 2.64 1.33 7.91
N SER A 234 3.91 1.60 7.61
CA SER A 234 4.46 2.97 7.59
C SER A 234 4.09 3.77 6.34
N LEU A 235 3.38 3.15 5.38
CA LEU A 235 2.96 3.77 4.11
C LEU A 235 1.61 3.20 3.68
N SER A 236 0.90 3.93 2.83
CA SER A 236 -0.34 3.40 2.25
C SER A 236 -0.08 2.17 1.35
N TYR A 237 -1.12 1.36 1.19
CA TYR A 237 -1.07 0.11 0.44
C TYR A 237 -1.50 0.29 -1.02
N SER A 238 -0.93 -0.54 -1.88
CA SER A 238 -1.61 -1.01 -3.09
C SER A 238 -2.72 -1.95 -2.65
N ILE A 239 -3.97 -1.66 -2.97
CA ILE A 239 -5.12 -2.34 -2.35
C ILE A 239 -6.24 -2.68 -3.35
N HIS A 240 -6.91 -3.80 -3.12
CA HIS A 240 -8.07 -4.20 -3.91
C HIS A 240 -9.25 -3.20 -3.78
N ARG A 241 -9.73 -2.65 -4.91
CA ARG A 241 -10.81 -1.63 -4.97
C ARG A 241 -12.00 -1.93 -4.07
N GLY A 242 -12.60 -3.11 -4.25
CA GLY A 242 -13.84 -3.45 -3.54
C GLY A 242 -13.65 -3.59 -2.04
N LEU A 243 -12.48 -4.09 -1.60
CA LEU A 243 -12.12 -4.14 -0.18
C LEU A 243 -12.03 -2.72 0.37
N ARG A 244 -11.25 -1.86 -0.31
CA ARG A 244 -11.06 -0.46 0.10
C ARG A 244 -12.38 0.28 0.19
N ASP A 245 -13.20 0.23 -0.85
CA ASP A 245 -14.45 0.98 -0.91
C ASP A 245 -15.41 0.58 0.20
N ILE A 246 -15.57 -0.73 0.44
CA ILE A 246 -16.45 -1.25 1.48
C ILE A 246 -15.96 -0.83 2.87
N LEU A 247 -14.68 -1.02 3.17
CA LEU A 247 -14.12 -0.71 4.48
C LEU A 247 -14.09 0.80 4.77
N VAL A 248 -13.70 1.63 3.79
CA VAL A 248 -13.75 3.10 3.92
C VAL A 248 -15.18 3.58 4.15
N ALA A 249 -16.15 3.09 3.37
CA ALA A 249 -17.54 3.51 3.56
C ALA A 249 -18.11 3.05 4.91
N PHE A 250 -17.74 1.85 5.36
CA PHE A 250 -18.15 1.32 6.65
C PHE A 250 -17.58 2.13 7.83
N SER A 251 -16.30 2.49 7.77
CA SER A 251 -15.62 3.20 8.85
C SER A 251 -15.91 4.70 8.89
N LYS A 252 -16.31 5.31 7.77
CA LYS A 252 -16.38 6.76 7.55
C LYS A 252 -17.06 7.54 8.67
N SER A 253 -18.26 7.13 9.09
CA SER A 253 -19.02 7.85 10.12
C SER A 253 -18.27 7.92 11.46
N ARG A 254 -17.67 6.80 11.86
CA ARG A 254 -16.93 6.69 13.11
C ARG A 254 -15.56 7.38 13.01
N MET A 255 -14.84 7.23 11.91
CA MET A 255 -13.60 7.96 11.66
C MET A 255 -13.83 9.48 11.73
N ASN A 256 -14.86 9.98 11.05
CA ASN A 256 -15.17 11.41 11.02
C ASN A 256 -15.57 11.98 12.39
N ARG A 257 -16.22 11.17 13.25
CA ARG A 257 -16.53 11.57 14.63
C ARG A 257 -15.26 11.86 15.45
N HIS A 258 -14.20 11.08 15.24
CA HIS A 258 -12.96 11.20 15.99
C HIS A 258 -11.84 11.93 15.25
N ARG A 259 -12.05 12.36 13.99
CA ARG A 259 -10.99 12.91 13.12
C ARG A 259 -10.31 14.13 13.73
N ALA A 260 -11.08 15.07 14.28
CA ALA A 260 -10.54 16.27 14.92
C ALA A 260 -9.79 15.94 16.22
N GLU A 261 -10.33 15.01 17.02
CA GLU A 261 -9.68 14.53 18.24
C GLU A 261 -8.35 13.84 17.94
N LEU A 262 -8.34 12.93 16.95
CA LEU A 262 -7.13 12.26 16.46
C LEU A 262 -6.07 13.25 15.98
N ALA A 263 -6.45 14.25 15.18
CA ALA A 263 -5.53 15.28 14.70
C ALA A 263 -4.87 16.02 15.88
N ASN A 264 -5.65 16.38 16.90
CA ASN A 264 -5.13 17.04 18.11
C ASN A 264 -4.22 16.14 18.95
N ILE A 265 -4.56 14.86 19.08
CA ILE A 265 -3.74 13.86 19.79
C ILE A 265 -2.38 13.74 19.10
N LEU A 266 -2.37 13.54 17.78
CA LEU A 266 -1.13 13.40 17.02
C LEU A 266 -0.29 14.68 17.06
N HIS A 267 -0.92 15.85 16.94
CA HIS A 267 -0.25 17.15 17.05
C HIS A 267 0.47 17.29 18.41
N SER A 268 -0.26 17.02 19.49
CA SER A 268 0.26 17.14 20.87
C SER A 268 1.35 16.10 21.17
N ALA A 269 1.26 14.92 20.56
CA ALA A 269 2.19 13.81 20.79
C ALA A 269 3.60 14.09 20.24
N VAL A 270 3.75 14.89 19.18
CA VAL A 270 5.07 15.23 18.62
C VAL A 270 5.98 15.87 19.66
N LYS A 271 5.44 16.80 20.47
CA LYS A 271 6.19 17.46 21.54
C LYS A 271 6.53 16.51 22.69
N GLN A 272 5.68 15.52 22.94
CA GLN A 272 5.89 14.54 24.02
C GLN A 272 6.92 13.48 23.64
N HIS A 273 7.03 13.17 22.35
CA HIS A 273 7.87 12.09 21.82
C HIS A 273 8.99 12.58 20.89
N THR A 274 9.45 13.82 21.07
CA THR A 274 10.48 14.43 20.22
C THR A 274 11.75 13.59 20.20
N THR A 275 12.25 13.17 21.37
CA THR A 275 13.46 12.36 21.50
C THR A 275 13.34 11.01 20.76
N GLU A 276 12.18 10.36 20.86
CA GLU A 276 11.92 9.07 20.22
C GLU A 276 11.82 9.21 18.69
N LEU A 277 11.24 10.31 18.20
CA LEU A 277 11.16 10.62 16.77
C LEU A 277 12.56 10.93 16.21
N GLU A 278 13.36 11.76 16.88
CA GLU A 278 14.74 12.03 16.49
C GLU A 278 15.60 10.77 16.52
N ALA A 279 15.42 9.89 17.52
CA ALA A 279 16.12 8.61 17.60
C ALA A 279 15.78 7.65 16.46
N LYS A 280 14.58 7.78 15.84
CA LYS A 280 14.22 7.06 14.61
C LYS A 280 14.90 7.62 13.36
N GLY A 281 15.58 8.76 13.45
CA GLY A 281 16.30 9.40 12.35
C GLY A 281 15.52 10.54 11.67
N TRP A 282 14.45 11.04 12.28
CA TRP A 282 13.82 12.29 11.83
C TRP A 282 14.73 13.48 12.17
N GLU A 283 14.80 14.46 11.28
CA GLU A 283 15.60 15.66 11.52
C GLU A 283 14.96 16.54 12.60
N SER A 284 15.76 16.99 13.57
CA SER A 284 15.30 17.70 14.77
C SER A 284 14.44 18.93 14.48
N LYS A 285 14.87 19.78 13.54
CA LYS A 285 14.13 20.98 13.18
C LYS A 285 12.82 20.65 12.48
N PHE A 286 12.77 19.60 11.67
CA PHE A 286 11.53 19.11 11.08
C PHE A 286 10.54 18.63 12.14
N VAL A 287 11.01 17.86 13.14
CA VAL A 287 10.20 17.43 14.28
C VAL A 287 9.65 18.62 15.05
N SER A 288 10.49 19.63 15.34
CA SER A 288 10.07 20.79 16.14
C SER A 288 9.14 21.75 15.40
N ASP A 289 9.37 21.98 14.11
CA ASP A 289 8.77 23.11 13.39
C ASP A 289 7.59 22.70 12.49
N TYR A 290 7.55 21.45 12.00
CA TYR A 290 6.63 21.07 10.91
C TYR A 290 5.83 19.78 11.14
N MET A 291 6.41 18.80 11.85
CA MET A 291 5.83 17.45 11.92
C MET A 291 4.42 17.43 12.52
N ALA A 292 4.17 18.20 13.58
CA ALA A 292 2.88 18.25 14.26
C ALA A 292 1.76 18.77 13.34
N ASP A 293 2.02 19.89 12.65
CA ASP A 293 1.06 20.50 11.73
C ASP A 293 0.82 19.62 10.49
N MET A 294 1.87 18.97 9.99
CA MET A 294 1.75 18.01 8.88
C MET A 294 0.87 16.82 9.26
N ALA A 295 1.06 16.25 10.46
CA ALA A 295 0.26 15.13 10.93
C ALA A 295 -1.22 15.51 11.08
N ALA A 296 -1.49 16.65 11.72
CA ALA A 296 -2.85 17.14 11.94
C ALA A 296 -3.56 17.47 10.61
N ALA A 297 -2.87 18.15 9.69
CA ALA A 297 -3.40 18.46 8.37
C ALA A 297 -3.67 17.20 7.55
N ALA A 298 -2.78 16.21 7.59
CA ALA A 298 -2.96 14.95 6.88
C ALA A 298 -4.19 14.19 7.39
N VAL A 299 -4.35 14.03 8.71
CA VAL A 299 -5.53 13.34 9.27
C VAL A 299 -6.82 14.10 9.00
N SER A 300 -6.77 15.43 9.05
CA SER A 300 -7.93 16.27 8.73
C SER A 300 -8.32 16.19 7.26
N ALA A 301 -7.37 15.86 6.39
CA ALA A 301 -7.63 15.58 5.00
C ALA A 301 -8.26 14.17 4.85
N ASP A 302 -9.56 14.14 4.56
CA ASP A 302 -10.34 12.92 4.27
C ASP A 302 -9.72 12.01 3.18
N LYS A 303 -8.82 12.56 2.35
CA LYS A 303 -8.07 11.86 1.31
C LYS A 303 -6.73 12.55 1.05
N GLY A 304 -5.75 11.80 0.59
CA GLY A 304 -4.46 12.34 0.15
C GLY A 304 -3.63 11.32 -0.63
N ASP A 305 -2.49 11.77 -1.12
CA ASP A 305 -1.60 11.02 -1.99
C ASP A 305 -0.11 11.09 -1.58
N SER A 306 0.22 11.79 -0.50
CA SER A 306 1.59 11.92 0.00
C SER A 306 2.00 10.72 0.87
N GLY A 307 3.10 10.07 0.51
CA GLY A 307 3.72 9.02 1.34
C GLY A 307 4.33 9.57 2.62
N ASP A 308 4.92 10.76 2.54
CA ASP A 308 5.61 11.39 3.68
C ASP A 308 4.64 11.74 4.79
N SER A 309 3.46 12.25 4.43
CA SER A 309 2.38 12.51 5.39
C SER A 309 1.93 11.23 6.09
N VAL A 310 1.85 10.11 5.36
CA VAL A 310 1.50 8.82 5.98
C VAL A 310 2.60 8.38 6.95
N ARG A 311 3.88 8.48 6.55
CA ARG A 311 5.01 8.12 7.42
C ARG A 311 5.00 8.92 8.72
N VAL A 312 4.82 10.25 8.64
CA VAL A 312 4.72 11.13 9.80
C VAL A 312 3.61 10.67 10.74
N VAL A 313 2.39 10.49 10.23
CA VAL A 313 1.24 10.07 11.04
C VAL A 313 1.49 8.71 11.70
N THR A 314 2.04 7.75 10.95
CA THR A 314 2.29 6.41 11.47
C THR A 314 3.40 6.37 12.52
N ASP A 315 4.47 7.15 12.34
CA ASP A 315 5.58 7.13 13.30
C ASP A 315 5.21 7.77 14.64
N ILE A 316 4.40 8.84 14.61
CA ILE A 316 3.83 9.45 15.83
C ILE A 316 2.94 8.44 16.54
N ALA A 317 2.05 7.77 15.81
CA ALA A 317 1.15 6.77 16.38
C ALA A 317 1.90 5.57 16.98
N MET A 318 3.00 5.13 16.36
CA MET A 318 3.89 4.12 16.95
C MET A 318 4.53 4.59 18.27
N CYS A 319 4.92 5.88 18.36
CA CYS A 319 5.42 6.45 19.61
C CYS A 319 4.33 6.48 20.70
N ILE A 320 3.10 6.88 20.35
CA ILE A 320 1.94 6.83 21.27
C ILE A 320 1.67 5.40 21.77
N ALA A 321 1.76 4.41 20.88
CA ALA A 321 1.61 3.00 21.23
C ALA A 321 2.83 2.42 21.96
N GLN A 322 3.90 3.20 22.14
CA GLN A 322 5.14 2.83 22.81
C GLN A 322 5.73 1.51 22.28
N THR A 323 5.74 1.37 20.95
CA THR A 323 6.29 0.18 20.31
C THR A 323 7.05 0.50 19.03
N SER A 324 8.09 -0.29 18.79
CA SER A 324 8.82 -0.35 17.53
C SER A 324 8.44 -1.56 16.67
N ASP A 325 7.57 -2.45 17.18
CA ASP A 325 7.16 -3.67 16.50
C ASP A 325 5.81 -3.47 15.81
N ALA A 326 5.85 -3.28 14.49
CA ALA A 326 4.65 -3.11 13.67
C ALA A 326 3.62 -4.23 13.85
N LYS A 327 4.05 -5.48 14.12
CA LYS A 327 3.13 -6.61 14.30
C LYS A 327 2.19 -6.43 15.48
N LYS A 328 2.63 -5.72 16.52
CA LYS A 328 1.80 -5.46 17.71
C LYS A 328 0.64 -4.50 17.43
N LEU A 329 0.67 -3.83 16.28
CA LEU A 329 -0.33 -2.86 15.84
C LEU A 329 -1.34 -3.47 14.84
N ASP A 330 -1.10 -4.70 14.37
CA ASP A 330 -1.95 -5.38 13.39
C ASP A 330 -3.36 -5.67 13.93
N VAL A 331 -3.53 -5.80 15.25
CA VAL A 331 -4.82 -6.12 15.88
C VAL A 331 -5.23 -5.05 16.89
N THR A 332 -6.46 -4.57 16.75
CA THR A 332 -7.13 -3.64 17.68
C THR A 332 -8.49 -4.22 18.11
N GLU A 333 -9.21 -3.53 18.99
CA GLU A 333 -10.59 -3.88 19.38
C GLU A 333 -11.56 -2.70 19.21
N PHE A 334 -11.08 -1.62 18.61
CA PHE A 334 -11.82 -0.38 18.47
C PHE A 334 -13.06 -0.57 17.62
N TRP A 335 -12.99 -1.31 16.52
CA TRP A 335 -14.13 -1.39 15.59
C TRP A 335 -15.24 -2.30 16.11
N THR A 336 -14.86 -3.37 16.81
CA THR A 336 -15.79 -4.32 17.44
C THR A 336 -16.36 -3.85 18.78
N SER A 337 -15.71 -2.87 19.44
CA SER A 337 -16.15 -2.34 20.74
C SER A 337 -16.40 -0.83 20.67
N GLU A 338 -17.56 -0.36 21.14
CA GLU A 338 -17.76 1.09 21.34
C GLU A 338 -17.03 1.57 22.59
N ARG A 339 -16.29 2.68 22.49
CA ARG A 339 -15.59 3.32 23.60
C ARG A 339 -15.75 4.84 23.48
N GLU A 340 -15.93 5.52 24.60
CA GLU A 340 -16.13 6.98 24.64
C GLU A 340 -14.82 7.77 24.55
N ASN A 341 -13.73 7.26 25.15
CA ASN A 341 -12.43 7.92 25.17
C ASN A 341 -11.41 7.14 24.34
N LEU A 342 -10.58 7.85 23.57
CA LEU A 342 -9.52 7.24 22.75
C LEU A 342 -8.29 6.88 23.60
N GLY A 343 -7.99 5.59 23.72
CA GLY A 343 -6.71 5.10 24.20
C GLY A 343 -5.66 4.97 23.08
N ALA A 344 -4.45 4.56 23.43
CA ALA A 344 -3.34 4.41 22.47
C ALA A 344 -3.68 3.44 21.32
N MET A 345 -4.32 2.31 21.61
CA MET A 345 -4.72 1.35 20.56
C MET A 345 -5.93 1.82 19.75
N ASP A 346 -6.74 2.74 20.27
CA ASP A 346 -7.82 3.35 19.50
C ASP A 346 -7.25 4.37 18.49
N VAL A 347 -6.19 5.10 18.87
CA VAL A 347 -5.39 5.92 17.95
C VAL A 347 -4.80 5.06 16.83
N VAL A 348 -4.21 3.91 17.17
CA VAL A 348 -3.69 2.94 16.19
C VAL A 348 -4.80 2.49 15.23
N ALA A 349 -5.98 2.14 15.75
CA ALA A 349 -7.11 1.70 14.93
C ALA A 349 -7.59 2.79 13.94
N LEU A 350 -7.64 4.05 14.39
CA LEU A 350 -8.01 5.18 13.54
C LEU A 350 -6.92 5.51 12.51
N VAL A 351 -5.63 5.40 12.90
CA VAL A 351 -4.52 5.59 11.96
C VAL A 351 -4.48 4.48 10.91
N LYS A 352 -4.82 3.24 11.24
CA LYS A 352 -5.04 2.16 10.25
C LYS A 352 -6.14 2.52 9.25
N CYS A 353 -7.23 3.13 9.74
CA CYS A 353 -8.28 3.64 8.86
C CYS A 353 -7.79 4.80 7.97
N PHE A 354 -6.97 5.70 8.50
CA PHE A 354 -6.32 6.75 7.70
C PHE A 354 -5.40 6.15 6.62
N ILE A 355 -4.58 5.15 6.94
CA ILE A 355 -3.76 4.41 5.95
C ILE A 355 -4.66 3.82 4.86
N LEU A 356 -5.78 3.21 5.23
CA LEU A 356 -6.77 2.66 4.31
C LEU A 356 -7.39 3.74 3.40
N GLU A 357 -7.77 4.90 3.95
CA GLU A 357 -8.29 6.05 3.20
C GLU A 357 -7.29 6.54 2.14
N TRP A 358 -6.00 6.55 2.47
CA TRP A 358 -4.90 7.03 1.63
C TRP A 358 -4.31 5.94 0.72
N SER A 359 -4.70 4.68 0.94
CA SER A 359 -4.31 3.55 0.08
C SER A 359 -4.95 3.66 -1.28
N THR A 360 -4.26 3.17 -2.30
CA THR A 360 -4.67 3.31 -3.69
C THR A 360 -4.87 1.98 -4.36
N ASP A 361 -5.84 1.97 -5.29
CA ASP A 361 -6.02 0.84 -6.17
C ASP A 361 -4.77 0.62 -7.02
N PHE A 362 -4.38 -0.65 -7.12
CA PHE A 362 -3.37 -1.07 -8.07
C PHE A 362 -4.05 -1.94 -9.14
N ASP A 363 -4.15 -1.40 -10.36
CA ASP A 363 -4.75 -2.11 -11.47
C ASP A 363 -3.80 -3.18 -12.02
N TYR A 364 -3.77 -4.33 -11.36
CA TYR A 364 -2.93 -5.44 -11.81
C TYR A 364 -3.27 -5.89 -13.24
N GLN A 365 -4.45 -5.60 -13.81
CA GLN A 365 -4.77 -5.98 -15.19
C GLN A 365 -3.85 -5.35 -16.24
N MET A 366 -3.14 -4.27 -15.87
CA MET A 366 -2.06 -3.68 -16.67
C MET A 366 -1.02 -4.70 -17.16
N TYR A 367 -0.92 -5.86 -16.50
CA TYR A 367 -0.05 -6.94 -16.94
C TYR A 367 -0.39 -7.43 -18.36
N HIS A 368 -1.65 -7.30 -18.79
CA HIS A 368 -2.08 -7.71 -20.14
C HIS A 368 -1.51 -6.80 -21.23
N ASP A 369 -1.13 -5.57 -20.86
CA ASP A 369 -0.58 -4.58 -21.78
C ASP A 369 0.94 -4.72 -21.95
N LEU A 370 1.57 -5.62 -21.18
CA LEU A 370 3.02 -5.79 -21.14
C LEU A 370 3.45 -7.18 -21.62
N PRO A 371 4.61 -7.29 -22.29
CA PRO A 371 5.15 -8.58 -22.69
C PRO A 371 5.58 -9.42 -21.47
N LEU A 372 5.71 -10.73 -21.67
CA LEU A 372 6.09 -11.66 -20.59
C LEU A 372 7.46 -11.34 -19.99
N THR A 373 8.37 -10.83 -20.82
CA THR A 373 9.73 -10.42 -20.46
C THR A 373 10.01 -9.02 -20.96
N MET A 374 10.70 -8.24 -20.15
CA MET A 374 11.09 -6.85 -20.39
C MET A 374 12.54 -6.65 -19.98
N GLU A 375 13.14 -5.55 -20.40
CA GLU A 375 14.52 -5.21 -20.12
C GLU A 375 14.55 -4.03 -19.15
N PHE A 376 15.05 -4.22 -17.93
CA PHE A 376 15.24 -3.13 -16.97
C PHE A 376 16.61 -2.50 -17.19
N ALA A 377 16.61 -1.20 -17.49
CA ALA A 377 17.74 -0.43 -17.98
C ALA A 377 18.33 0.51 -16.93
#